data_AF-A0A9X5CDU1-F1
#
_entry.id   AF-A0A9X5CDU1-F1
#
_cell.length_a   1.000
_cell.length_b   1.000
_cell.length_c   1.000
_cell.angle_alpha   90.00
_cell.angle_beta   90.00
_cell.angle_gamma   90.00
#
_symmetry.space_group_name_H-M   'P 1'
#
loop_
_entity.id
_entity.type
_entity.pdbx_description
1 polymer ?
#
loop_
_entity_poly.entity_id
_entity_poly.type
_entity_poly.pdbx_seq_one_letter_code
_entity_poly.pdbx_strand_id
1 'polypeptide(L)' 'SITAREVLKRCPQVKRKLWGGEFWTDGYYVATVGEHGNEEIIGNYVKNQGKENEYKKLYKKEPEAKQYSIFDYM' A
#
# COMPACT_ATOMS: atom_id res chain seq x y z
N SER A 1 1.86 15.46 -1.76
CA SER A 1 1.83 14.38 -2.79
C SER A 1 0.89 14.76 -3.93
N ILE A 2 1.27 14.49 -5.20
CA ILE A 2 0.43 14.73 -6.38
C ILE A 2 -0.84 13.87 -6.34
N THR A 3 -0.69 12.57 -6.02
CA THR A 3 -1.81 11.63 -5.91
C THR A 3 -2.79 12.04 -4.82
N ALA A 4 -2.29 12.43 -3.64
CA ALA A 4 -3.14 12.91 -2.55
C ALA A 4 -4.00 14.11 -2.98
N ARG A 5 -3.40 15.09 -3.67
CA ARG A 5 -4.12 16.27 -4.17
C ARG A 5 -5.26 15.87 -5.12
N GLU A 6 -5.00 14.95 -6.04
CA GLU A 6 -6.02 14.52 -7.01
C GLU A 6 -7.14 13.71 -6.36
N VAL A 7 -6.80 12.80 -5.44
CA VAL A 7 -7.81 12.02 -4.70
C VAL A 7 -8.68 12.92 -3.84
N LEU A 8 -8.10 13.87 -3.10
CA LEU A 8 -8.88 14.78 -2.26
C LEU A 8 -9.77 15.72 -3.08
N LYS A 9 -9.37 16.05 -4.33
CA LYS A 9 -10.20 16.82 -5.27
C LYS A 9 -11.38 15.99 -5.80
N ARG A 10 -11.14 14.75 -6.24
CA ARG A 10 -12.17 13.87 -6.81
C ARG A 10 -13.08 13.25 -5.76
N CYS A 11 -12.57 13.04 -4.54
CA CYS A 11 -13.27 12.38 -3.44
C CYS A 11 -13.28 13.27 -2.17
N PRO A 12 -14.08 14.36 -2.15
CA PRO A 12 -14.14 15.28 -1.00
C PRO A 12 -14.54 14.60 0.33
N GLN A 13 -15.27 13.48 0.26
CA GLN A 13 -15.63 12.67 1.42
C GLN A 13 -14.41 12.12 2.16
N VAL A 14 -13.29 11.87 1.46
CA VAL A 14 -12.04 11.41 2.07
C VAL A 14 -11.41 12.54 2.87
N LYS A 15 -11.38 13.76 2.32
CA LYS A 15 -10.87 14.95 3.02
C LYS A 15 -11.59 15.19 4.35
N ARG A 16 -12.92 15.02 4.38
CA ARG A 16 -13.71 15.14 5.62
C ARG A 16 -13.36 14.09 6.67
N LYS A 17 -13.10 12.85 6.24
CA LYS A 17 -12.70 11.76 7.15
C LYS A 17 -11.28 11.92 7.71
N LEU A 18 -10.40 12.61 7.00
CA LEU A 18 -8.99 12.78 7.35
C LEU A 18 -8.68 14.16 7.98
N TRP A 19 -9.70 14.85 8.53
CA TRP A 19 -9.63 16.01 9.45
C TRP A 19 -8.45 17.00 9.29
N GLY A 20 -8.00 17.29 8.07
CA GLY A 20 -6.78 18.06 7.85
C GLY A 20 -6.10 17.81 6.50
N GLY A 21 -6.40 16.67 5.88
CA GLY A 21 -5.96 16.38 4.50
C GLY A 21 -4.63 15.63 4.39
N GLU A 22 -4.09 15.14 5.51
CA GLU A 22 -2.99 14.18 5.49
C GLU A 22 -3.51 12.85 4.96
N PHE A 23 -3.16 12.56 3.70
CA PHE A 23 -3.65 11.38 2.98
C PHE A 23 -2.73 10.16 3.18
N TRP A 24 -1.44 10.40 3.40
CA TRP A 24 -0.43 9.38 3.63
C TRP A 24 0.15 9.53 5.03
N THR A 25 0.78 8.48 5.54
CA THR A 25 1.67 8.63 6.68
C THR A 25 2.98 9.31 6.24
N ASP A 26 3.72 9.88 7.20
CA ASP A 26 4.99 10.57 6.92
C ASP A 26 6.11 9.62 6.43
N GLY A 27 5.95 8.31 6.65
CA GLY A 27 6.92 7.27 6.30
C GLY A 27 6.61 6.53 5.02
N TYR A 28 7.66 6.02 4.36
CA TYR A 28 7.55 5.13 3.20
C TYR A 28 8.52 3.93 3.33
N TYR A 29 8.19 2.84 2.65
CA TYR A 29 9.09 1.68 2.47
C TYR A 29 9.56 1.64 1.02
N VAL A 30 10.86 1.40 0.82
CA VAL A 30 11.47 1.25 -0.50
C VAL A 30 12.49 0.12 -0.47
N ALA A 31 12.46 -0.73 -1.48
CA ALA A 31 13.43 -1.80 -1.69
C ALA A 31 13.58 -2.08 -3.19
N THR A 32 14.71 -2.67 -3.58
CA THR A 32 14.91 -3.18 -4.93
C THR A 32 14.08 -4.43 -5.16
N VAL A 33 13.61 -4.63 -6.39
CA VAL A 33 12.91 -5.86 -6.77
C VAL A 33 13.93 -6.98 -6.98
N GLY A 34 13.69 -8.12 -6.34
CA GLY A 34 14.45 -9.35 -6.49
C GLY A 34 13.64 -10.52 -5.96
N GLU A 35 14.03 -11.75 -6.28
CA GLU A 35 13.30 -12.97 -5.90
C GLU A 35 13.02 -13.08 -4.38
N HIS A 36 13.89 -12.47 -3.57
CA HIS A 36 13.84 -12.52 -2.10
C HIS A 36 13.17 -11.29 -1.46
N GLY A 37 12.73 -10.30 -2.24
CA GLY A 37 11.92 -9.18 -1.75
C GLY A 37 10.51 -9.68 -1.43
N ASN A 38 10.25 -10.05 -0.17
CA ASN A 38 9.06 -10.82 0.17
C ASN A 38 7.91 -9.95 0.75
N GLU A 39 6.68 -10.41 0.52
CA GLU A 39 5.45 -9.80 1.09
C GLU A 39 5.51 -9.66 2.62
N GLU A 40 6.28 -10.54 3.27
CA GLU A 40 6.44 -10.56 4.72
C GLU A 40 7.10 -9.28 5.26
N ILE A 41 8.19 -8.80 4.64
CA ILE A 41 8.86 -7.57 5.06
C ILE A 41 7.93 -6.37 4.93
N ILE A 42 7.22 -6.25 3.80
CA ILE A 42 6.25 -5.17 3.57
C ILE A 42 5.12 -5.25 4.61
N GLY A 43 4.61 -6.46 4.86
CA GLY A 43 3.60 -6.71 5.88
C GLY A 43 4.05 -6.30 7.28
N ASN A 44 5.30 -6.59 7.63
CA ASN A 44 5.89 -6.20 8.92
C ASN A 44 6.10 -4.69 9.02
N TYR A 45 6.51 -4.01 7.94
CA TYR A 45 6.58 -2.55 7.92
C TYR A 45 5.19 -1.93 8.21
N VAL A 46 4.15 -2.36 7.50
CA VAL A 46 2.78 -1.83 7.67
C VAL A 46 2.22 -2.15 9.06
N LYS A 47 2.40 -3.37 9.56
CA LYS A 47 1.99 -3.78 10.92
C LYS A 47 2.54 -2.88 12.02
N ASN A 48 3.76 -2.38 11.84
CA ASN A 48 4.45 -1.58 12.85
C ASN A 48 4.17 -0.07 12.74
N GLN A 49 3.42 0.36 11.73
CA GLN A 49 2.97 1.76 11.57
C GLN A 49 1.77 2.04 12.47
N GLY A 50 1.75 3.19 13.15
CA GLY A 50 0.57 3.68 13.88
C GLY A 50 0.00 2.70 14.88
N LYS A 51 0.81 2.31 15.89
CA LYS A 51 0.55 1.27 16.92
C LYS A 51 -0.67 1.52 17.84
N GLU A 52 -1.58 2.41 17.47
CA GLU A 52 -2.75 2.75 18.26
C GLU A 52 -3.86 1.68 18.17
N ASN A 53 -3.86 0.87 17.10
CA ASN A 53 -4.86 -0.19 16.88
C ASN A 53 -4.20 -1.52 16.51
N GLU A 54 -4.92 -2.61 16.76
CA GLU A 54 -4.50 -3.96 16.36
C GLU A 54 -4.52 -4.09 14.83
N TYR A 55 -3.40 -4.55 14.26
CA TYR A 55 -3.33 -4.83 12.83
C TYR A 55 -4.20 -6.03 12.46
N LYS A 56 -5.11 -5.86 11.50
CA LYS A 56 -5.96 -6.93 10.97
C LYS A 56 -5.76 -7.10 9.47
N LYS A 57 -5.29 -8.29 9.04
CA LYS A 57 -5.22 -8.65 7.62
C LYS A 57 -6.63 -8.93 7.11
N LEU A 58 -7.15 -8.10 6.20
CA LEU A 58 -8.51 -8.24 5.67
C LEU A 58 -8.61 -9.20 4.47
N TYR A 59 -7.53 -9.31 3.69
CA TYR A 59 -7.49 -10.13 2.48
C TYR A 59 -6.10 -10.73 2.27
N LYS A 60 -6.06 -11.96 1.77
CA LYS A 60 -4.85 -12.61 1.26
C LYS A 60 -5.28 -13.46 0.07
N LYS A 61 -4.86 -13.10 -1.13
CA LYS A 61 -4.95 -14.00 -2.28
C LYS A 61 -3.85 -15.04 -2.14
N GLU A 62 -4.16 -16.30 -2.42
CA GLU A 62 -3.09 -17.27 -2.64
C GLU A 62 -2.31 -16.85 -3.89
N PRO A 63 -0.98 -16.77 -3.84
CA PRO A 63 -0.21 -16.47 -5.03
C PRO A 63 -0.44 -17.57 -6.05
N GLU A 64 -1.00 -17.21 -7.21
CA GLU A 64 -0.83 -18.05 -8.39
C GLU A 64 0.67 -18.00 -8.71
N ALA A 65 1.33 -19.15 -8.61
CA ALA A 65 2.71 -19.30 -9.07
C ALA A 65 2.73 -19.15 -10.60
N LYS A 66 2.67 -17.90 -11.06
CA LYS A 66 2.81 -17.53 -12.46
C LYS A 66 3.89 -16.48 -12.57
N GLN A 67 4.98 -16.88 -13.20
CA GLN A 67 5.91 -15.94 -13.78
C GLN A 67 5.25 -15.37 -15.03
N TYR A 68 4.82 -14.11 -14.96
CA TYR A 68 4.30 -13.43 -16.13
C TYR A 68 5.45 -13.12 -17.09
N SER A 69 5.37 -13.69 -18.27
CA SER A 69 6.25 -13.38 -19.38
C SER A 69 5.78 -12.09 -20.06
N ILE A 70 6.70 -11.30 -20.57
CA ILE A 70 6.33 -10.17 -21.44
C ILE A 70 5.59 -10.64 -22.70
N PHE A 71 5.76 -11.91 -23.08
CA PHE A 71 5.03 -12.55 -24.16
C PHE A 71 3.58 -12.92 -23.81
N ASP A 72 3.18 -12.89 -22.53
CA ASP A 72 1.78 -13.18 -22.14
C ASP A 72 0.81 -12.04 -22.49
N TYR A 73 1.34 -10.90 -22.92
CA TYR A 73 0.60 -9.67 -23.25
C TYR A 73 0.81 -9.19 -24.69
N MET A 74 1.48 -9.99 -25.53
CA MET A 74 1.61 -9.78 -26.98
C MET A 74 0.75 -10.79 -27.72
#